data_AF-B3LFG7-F1
#
_entry.id   AF-B3LFG7-F1
#
_cell.length_a   1.000
_cell.length_b   1.000
_cell.length_c   1.000
_cell.angle_alpha   90.00
_cell.angle_beta   90.00
_cell.angle_gamma   90.00
#
_symmetry.space_group_name_H-M   'P 1'
#
loop_
_entity.id
_entity.type
_entity.pdbx_description
1 polymer ?
#
loop_
_entity_poly.entity_id
_entity_poly.type
_entity_poly.pdbx_seq_one_letter_code
_entity_poly.pdbx_strand_id
1 'polypeptide(L)'
;MGKGTPSFGKRHNKSHTLCNRCGRRSFHVQKKTCSSCGYPSAKTRSHNWAAKAKRRHTTGTGRMRYLKHVSRRFKNGFQTGSAKATSA
;
A
#
# COMPACT_ATOMS: atom_id res chain seq x y z
N MET A 1 -22.57 27.91 -22.15
CA MET A 1 -22.29 26.60 -21.48
C MET A 1 -22.90 26.65 -20.09
N GLY A 2 -23.96 25.87 -19.84
CA GLY A 2 -24.62 25.83 -18.53
C GLY A 2 -23.89 24.94 -17.52
N LYS A 3 -24.20 25.12 -16.22
CA LYS A 3 -23.83 24.19 -15.15
C LYS A 3 -24.68 22.90 -15.24
N GLY A 4 -24.22 21.82 -14.58
CA GLY A 4 -24.96 20.56 -14.50
C GLY A 4 -24.82 19.68 -15.74
N THR A 5 -25.89 19.01 -16.14
CA THR A 5 -25.95 18.05 -17.25
C THR A 5 -25.18 18.45 -18.52
N PRO A 6 -25.36 19.65 -19.10
CA PRO A 6 -24.66 20.02 -20.34
C PRO A 6 -23.14 20.06 -20.19
N SER A 7 -22.61 20.28 -18.98
CA SER A 7 -21.18 20.27 -18.71
C SER A 7 -20.58 18.87 -18.53
N PHE A 8 -21.38 17.89 -18.10
CA PHE A 8 -20.90 16.55 -17.75
C PHE A 8 -20.46 15.73 -18.97
N GLY A 9 -21.06 15.94 -20.13
CA GLY A 9 -20.67 15.27 -21.39
C GLY A 9 -19.23 15.53 -21.81
N LYS A 10 -18.59 16.59 -21.30
CA LYS A 10 -17.21 16.97 -21.63
C LYS A 10 -16.14 16.28 -20.77
N ARG A 11 -16.52 15.43 -19.80
CA ARG A 11 -15.60 14.83 -18.82
C ARG A 11 -14.97 13.51 -19.30
N HIS A 12 -14.25 13.54 -20.42
CA HIS A 12 -13.62 12.33 -21.02
C HIS A 12 -12.17 12.08 -20.57
N ASN A 13 -11.44 13.10 -20.16
CA ASN A 13 -10.03 12.98 -19.75
C ASN A 13 -9.85 12.46 -18.32
N LYS A 14 -8.73 11.78 -18.04
CA LYS A 14 -8.42 11.24 -16.71
C LYS A 14 -7.28 12.03 -16.06
N SER A 15 -7.58 12.69 -14.94
CA SER A 15 -6.55 13.36 -14.14
C SER A 15 -5.64 12.37 -13.39
N HIS A 16 -6.17 11.18 -13.07
CA HIS A 16 -5.48 10.16 -12.29
C HIS A 16 -5.46 8.80 -13.02
N THR A 17 -4.30 8.13 -12.98
CA THR A 17 -4.07 6.76 -13.47
C THR A 17 -3.59 5.86 -12.32
N LEU A 18 -3.31 4.59 -12.64
CA LEU A 18 -2.81 3.61 -11.66
C LEU A 18 -1.42 4.01 -11.15
N CYS A 19 -1.21 3.90 -9.84
CA CYS A 19 0.07 4.14 -9.20
C CYS A 19 0.87 2.83 -9.07
N ASN A 20 2.11 2.85 -9.54
CA ASN A 20 3.01 1.69 -9.50
C ASN A 20 3.26 1.16 -8.07
N ARG A 21 3.29 2.03 -7.05
CA ARG A 21 3.58 1.62 -5.66
C ARG A 21 2.37 1.01 -4.95
N CYS A 22 1.21 1.66 -5.01
CA CYS A 22 0.04 1.24 -4.22
C CYS A 22 -1.10 0.61 -5.04
N GLY A 23 -0.97 0.54 -6.37
CA GLY A 23 -1.97 -0.05 -7.27
C GLY A 23 -3.28 0.75 -7.42
N ARG A 24 -3.44 1.87 -6.69
CA ARG A 24 -4.66 2.69 -6.74
C ARG A 24 -4.65 3.64 -7.93
N ARG A 25 -5.83 3.96 -8.47
CA ARG A 25 -6.03 5.04 -9.45
C ARG A 25 -5.93 6.41 -8.79
N SER A 26 -4.73 6.76 -8.37
CA SER A 26 -4.44 7.97 -7.60
C SER A 26 -3.16 8.67 -8.06
N PHE A 27 -2.52 8.18 -9.12
CA PHE A 27 -1.35 8.82 -9.71
C PHE A 27 -1.78 9.98 -10.61
N HIS A 28 -1.48 11.21 -10.23
CA HIS A 28 -1.87 12.40 -10.98
C HIS A 28 -0.97 12.56 -12.21
N VAL A 29 -1.57 12.56 -13.41
CA VAL A 29 -0.82 12.50 -14.68
C VAL A 29 0.05 13.74 -14.91
N GLN A 30 -0.46 14.93 -14.62
CA GLN A 30 0.28 16.19 -14.77
C GLN A 30 1.30 16.41 -13.63
N LYS A 31 0.87 16.30 -12.37
CA LYS A 31 1.73 16.51 -11.19
C LYS A 31 2.72 15.39 -10.90
N LYS A 32 2.68 14.30 -11.67
CA LYS A 32 3.53 13.10 -11.53
C LYS A 32 3.64 12.59 -10.09
N THR A 33 2.57 12.70 -9.31
CA THR A 33 2.54 12.35 -7.89
C THR A 33 1.27 11.58 -7.53
N CYS A 34 1.40 10.58 -6.66
CA CYS A 34 0.28 9.79 -6.17
C CYS A 34 -0.37 10.47 -4.97
N SER A 35 -1.64 10.83 -5.11
CA SER A 35 -2.42 11.44 -4.03
C SER A 35 -2.68 10.49 -2.88
N SER A 36 -2.66 9.16 -3.07
CA SER A 36 -2.88 8.20 -1.98
C SER A 36 -1.60 7.90 -1.19
N CYS A 37 -0.54 7.41 -1.85
CA CYS A 37 0.66 6.90 -1.17
C CYS A 37 1.86 7.86 -1.22
N GLY A 38 1.78 8.96 -1.97
CA GLY A 38 2.87 9.95 -2.08
C GLY A 38 3.98 9.61 -3.07
N TYR A 39 3.91 8.50 -3.82
CA TYR A 39 4.88 8.19 -4.89
C TYR A 39 5.05 9.39 -5.84
N PRO A 40 6.27 9.81 -6.22
CA PRO A 40 7.55 9.11 -6.05
C PRO A 40 8.29 9.38 -4.75
N SER A 41 7.75 10.18 -3.81
CA SER A 41 8.41 10.47 -2.53
C SER A 41 8.85 9.19 -1.82
N ALA A 42 10.04 9.20 -1.21
CA ALA A 42 10.57 8.06 -0.48
C ALA A 42 9.67 7.66 0.69
N LYS A 43 9.10 8.64 1.40
CA LYS A 43 8.18 8.39 2.51
C LYS A 43 6.78 8.06 1.98
N THR A 44 6.13 7.08 2.60
CA THR A 44 4.71 6.79 2.31
C THR A 44 3.84 7.85 2.99
N ARG A 45 2.95 8.48 2.21
CA ARG A 45 2.03 9.52 2.70
C ARG A 45 1.10 8.94 3.76
N SER A 46 1.07 9.57 4.94
CA SER A 46 0.10 9.31 6.00
C SER A 46 -0.13 10.57 6.83
N HIS A 47 -1.30 10.70 7.45
CA HIS A 47 -1.69 11.87 8.24
C HIS A 47 -2.43 11.46 9.51
N ASN A 48 -2.15 12.12 10.64
CA ASN A 48 -2.72 11.77 11.95
C ASN A 48 -4.24 11.96 12.03
N TRP A 49 -4.77 12.98 11.37
CA TRP A 49 -6.22 13.23 11.28
C TRP A 49 -6.96 12.12 10.51
N ALA A 50 -6.26 11.30 9.72
CA ALA A 50 -6.85 10.27 8.86
C ALA A 50 -6.63 8.84 9.37
N ALA A 51 -7.00 8.55 10.62
CA ALA A 51 -6.80 7.24 11.25
C ALA A 51 -7.35 6.05 10.40
N LYS A 52 -8.53 6.22 9.81
CA LYS A 52 -9.13 5.19 8.91
C LYS A 52 -8.29 4.96 7.65
N ALA A 53 -7.64 6.01 7.11
CA ALA A 53 -6.75 5.86 5.96
C ALA A 53 -5.48 5.12 6.34
N LYS A 54 -4.90 5.41 7.52
CA LYS A 54 -3.75 4.66 8.06
C LYS A 54 -4.06 3.17 8.17
N ARG A 55 -5.15 2.80 8.87
CA ARG A 55 -5.55 1.40 9.11
C ARG A 55 -5.69 0.56 7.84
N ARG A 56 -6.06 1.17 6.71
CA ARG A 56 -6.19 0.45 5.42
C ARG A 56 -4.86 0.08 4.76
N HIS A 57 -3.73 0.58 5.25
CA HIS A 57 -2.41 0.41 4.63
C HIS A 57 -1.30 0.03 5.62
N THR A 58 -1.63 -0.14 6.91
CA THR A 58 -0.65 -0.53 7.93
C THR A 58 -0.14 -1.95 7.70
N THR A 59 0.98 -2.28 8.33
CA THR A 59 1.49 -3.65 8.45
C THR A 59 0.38 -4.58 8.96
N GLY A 60 0.34 -5.81 8.44
CA GLY A 60 -0.77 -6.76 8.70
C GLY A 60 -1.82 -6.82 7.60
N THR A 61 -2.03 -5.73 6.84
CA THR A 61 -3.02 -5.74 5.73
C THR A 61 -2.53 -6.45 4.47
N GLY A 62 -1.20 -6.56 4.30
CA GLY A 62 -0.57 -7.27 3.20
C GLY A 62 -0.16 -8.70 3.56
N ARG A 63 0.50 -9.39 2.63
CA ARG A 63 0.88 -10.82 2.76
C ARG A 63 1.88 -11.15 3.87
N MET A 64 2.50 -10.13 4.50
CA MET A 64 3.54 -10.27 5.53
C MET A 64 4.57 -11.37 5.24
N ARG A 65 5.06 -11.46 3.99
CA ARG A 65 5.84 -12.62 3.49
C ARG A 65 7.01 -13.01 4.40
N TYR A 66 7.69 -12.03 4.98
CA TYR A 66 8.79 -12.24 5.93
C TYR A 66 8.34 -12.15 7.40
N LEU A 67 7.75 -11.01 7.79
CA LEU A 67 7.43 -10.68 9.18
C LEU A 67 6.58 -11.74 9.89
N LYS A 68 5.68 -12.43 9.18
CA LYS A 68 4.82 -13.47 9.78
C LYS A 68 5.61 -14.65 10.38
N HIS A 69 6.83 -14.90 9.90
CA HIS A 69 7.66 -16.01 10.37
C HIS A 69 8.61 -15.62 11.51
N VAL A 70 8.79 -14.32 11.76
CA VAL A 70 9.77 -13.81 12.72
C VAL A 70 9.43 -14.22 14.14
N SER A 71 8.14 -14.20 14.53
CA SER A 71 7.70 -14.61 15.87
C SER A 71 8.08 -16.05 16.21
N ARG A 72 7.88 -16.99 15.29
CA ARG A 72 8.28 -18.40 15.46
C ARG A 72 9.80 -18.53 15.55
N ARG A 73 10.55 -17.83 14.69
CA ARG A 73 12.03 -17.83 14.73
C ARG A 73 12.54 -17.33 16.08
N PHE A 74 11.97 -16.23 16.57
CA PHE A 74 12.30 -15.67 17.88
C PHE A 74 11.96 -16.64 19.02
N LYS A 75 10.75 -17.23 19.02
CA LYS A 75 10.33 -18.23 20.03
C LYS A 75 11.28 -19.41 20.12
N ASN A 76 11.89 -19.80 19.00
CA ASN A 76 12.86 -20.88 18.91
C ASN A 76 14.32 -20.39 19.05
N GLY A 77 14.57 -19.17 19.54
CA GLY A 77 15.92 -18.65 19.77
C GLY A 77 16.74 -18.45 18.49
N PHE A 78 16.10 -18.22 17.35
CA PHE A 78 16.74 -18.09 16.04
C PHE A 78 17.67 -19.27 15.68
N GLN A 79 17.23 -20.49 16.01
CA GLN A 79 17.90 -21.74 15.68
C GLN A 79 18.58 -21.75 14.31
N THR A 80 19.83 -22.20 14.31
CA THR A 80 20.64 -22.52 13.13
C THR A 80 20.82 -24.04 13.05
N GLY A 81 20.99 -24.58 11.84
CA GLY A 81 21.13 -26.02 11.61
C GLY A 81 19.80 -26.77 11.38
N SER A 82 19.85 -28.10 11.39
CA SER A 82 18.72 -28.98 11.14
C SER A 82 18.19 -29.61 12.45
N ALA A 83 16.93 -30.05 12.43
CA ALA A 83 16.39 -30.85 13.52
C ALA A 83 17.12 -32.20 13.59
N LYS A 84 17.46 -32.65 14.81
CA LYS A 84 18.00 -33.99 15.02
C LYS A 84 16.89 -35.02 14.75
N ALA A 85 17.21 -36.08 14.01
CA ALA A 85 16.28 -37.20 13.82
C ALA A 85 16.15 -37.95 15.15
N THR A 86 14.91 -38.24 15.55
CA THR A 86 14.61 -39.10 16.70
C THR A 86 14.68 -40.56 16.29
N SER A 87 15.38 -41.38 17.07
CA SER A 87 15.30 -42.84 17.00
C SER A 87 13.93 -43.30 17.50
N ALA A 88 13.29 -44.20 16.76
CA ALA A 88 12.01 -44.80 17.09
C ALA A 88 12.08 -45.64 18.37
#